data_AF-A0A2N4TV77-F1
#
_entry.id   AF-A0A2N4TV77-F1
#
_cell.length_a   1.000
_cell.length_b   1.000
_cell.length_c   1.000
_cell.angle_alpha   90.00
_cell.angle_beta   90.00
_cell.angle_gamma   90.00
#
_symmetry.space_group_name_H-M   'P 1'
#
loop_
_entity.id
_entity.type
_entity.pdbx_description
1 polymer ?
#
loop_
_entity_poly.entity_id
_entity_poly.type
_entity_poly.pdbx_seq_one_letter_code
_entity_poly.pdbx_strand_id
1 'polypeptide(L)'
;MSNVQTAATSWGTVPSIRVYTANGGKITERCYDGKGWYTGAFSEPGDNVSVTSWLVGSAVHIRVYATSGSNTTEWCWDGNSWTKGGYTQTT
;
A
#
# COMPACT_ATOMS: atom_id res chain seq x y z
N MET A 1 -4.03 7.58 -22.52
CA MET A 1 -4.80 7.50 -21.25
C MET A 1 -3.84 6.95 -20.22
N SER A 2 -3.52 7.68 -19.14
CA SER A 2 -2.78 7.09 -18.03
C SER A 2 -3.70 6.06 -17.39
N ASN A 3 -3.35 4.78 -17.47
CA ASN A 3 -4.21 3.74 -16.93
C ASN A 3 -4.02 3.76 -15.41
N VAL A 4 -5.09 4.11 -14.69
CA VAL A 4 -5.11 3.99 -13.24
C VAL A 4 -5.01 2.51 -12.89
N GLN A 5 -4.15 2.15 -11.95
CA GLN A 5 -4.03 0.78 -11.45
C GLN A 5 -4.17 0.75 -9.94
N THR A 6 -4.93 -0.23 -9.43
CA THR A 6 -5.22 -0.36 -8.00
C THR A 6 -4.79 -1.70 -7.45
N ALA A 7 -4.47 -1.71 -6.16
CA ALA A 7 -4.29 -2.92 -5.36
C ALA A 7 -4.96 -2.72 -3.99
N ALA A 8 -5.48 -3.79 -3.41
CA ALA A 8 -6.23 -3.73 -2.16
C ALA A 8 -5.79 -4.81 -1.17
N THR A 9 -5.85 -4.49 0.11
CA THR A 9 -5.74 -5.45 1.20
C THR A 9 -6.77 -5.14 2.29
N SER A 10 -7.13 -6.16 3.08
CA SER A 10 -8.09 -6.00 4.17
C SER A 10 -7.77 -6.92 5.34
N TRP A 11 -8.15 -6.51 6.56
CA TRP A 11 -7.95 -7.30 7.78
C TRP A 11 -9.05 -7.04 8.82
N GLY A 12 -9.13 -7.91 9.81
CA GLY A 12 -10.11 -7.83 10.91
C GLY A 12 -11.54 -8.17 10.45
N THR A 13 -12.50 -7.99 11.36
CA THR A 13 -13.91 -8.37 11.16
C THR A 13 -14.83 -7.21 10.80
N VAL A 14 -14.41 -5.95 11.01
CA VAL A 14 -15.20 -4.76 10.63
C VAL A 14 -15.35 -4.58 9.12
N PRO A 15 -14.41 -4.94 8.23
CA PRO A 15 -12.95 -4.96 8.28
C PRO A 15 -12.33 -3.56 8.09
N SER A 16 -11.02 -3.47 8.31
CA SER A 16 -10.21 -2.38 7.75
C SER A 16 -9.83 -2.73 6.31
N ILE A 17 -9.93 -1.76 5.40
CA ILE A 17 -9.57 -1.90 3.98
C ILE A 17 -8.60 -0.79 3.61
N ARG A 18 -7.58 -1.12 2.83
CA ARG A 18 -6.67 -0.15 2.19
C ARG A 18 -6.69 -0.39 0.69
N VAL A 19 -6.85 0.69 -0.07
CA VAL A 19 -6.81 0.68 -1.54
C VAL A 19 -5.73 1.64 -1.98
N TYR A 20 -4.72 1.11 -2.64
CA TYR A 20 -3.61 1.85 -3.22
C TYR A 20 -3.89 2.09 -4.69
N THR A 21 -3.68 3.32 -5.16
CA THR A 21 -4.00 3.74 -6.53
C THR A 21 -2.78 4.40 -7.15
N ALA A 22 -2.16 3.74 -8.14
CA ALA A 22 -1.16 4.33 -9.02
C ALA A 22 -1.85 5.16 -10.11
N ASN A 23 -1.53 6.45 -10.17
CA ASN A 23 -2.04 7.37 -11.17
C ASN A 23 -1.02 8.47 -11.46
N GLY A 24 -0.54 8.56 -12.71
CA GLY A 24 0.40 9.59 -13.14
C GLY A 24 1.74 9.56 -12.39
N GLY A 25 2.29 8.37 -12.14
CA GLY A 25 3.57 8.18 -11.45
C GLY A 25 3.53 8.37 -9.93
N LYS A 26 2.33 8.51 -9.34
CA LYS A 26 2.13 8.62 -7.90
C LYS A 26 1.14 7.58 -7.41
N ILE A 27 1.48 6.91 -6.31
CA ILE A 27 0.59 6.00 -5.60
C ILE A 27 0.04 6.72 -4.36
N THR A 28 -1.29 6.67 -4.20
CA THR A 28 -1.98 7.21 -3.02
C THR A 28 -2.87 6.15 -2.38
N GLU A 29 -3.19 6.30 -1.10
CA GLU A 29 -3.99 5.36 -0.32
C GLU A 29 -5.36 5.93 0.06
N ARG A 30 -6.39 5.11 -0.09
CA ARG A 30 -7.72 5.31 0.49
C ARG A 30 -7.96 4.24 1.56
N CYS A 31 -8.48 4.67 2.69
CA CYS A 31 -8.68 3.85 3.88
C CYS A 31 -10.15 3.77 4.24
N TYR A 32 -10.58 2.61 4.71
CA TYR A 32 -11.87 2.38 5.35
C TYR A 32 -11.64 1.58 6.63
N ASP A 33 -12.24 2.03 7.74
CA ASP A 33 -12.16 1.35 9.05
C ASP A 33 -13.55 1.22 9.71
N GLY A 34 -14.58 0.96 8.90
CA GLY A 34 -15.96 0.77 9.35
C GLY A 34 -16.86 2.00 9.27
N LYS A 35 -16.31 3.20 9.05
CA LYS A 35 -17.09 4.45 8.94
C LYS A 35 -16.51 5.41 7.91
N GLY A 36 -16.97 5.26 6.66
CA GLY A 36 -16.60 6.15 5.56
C GLY A 36 -15.16 5.97 5.09
N TRP A 37 -14.88 6.52 3.91
CA TRP A 37 -13.56 6.49 3.30
C TRP A 37 -12.79 7.76 3.60
N TYR A 38 -11.51 7.65 3.94
CA TYR A 38 -10.59 8.77 4.13
C TYR A 38 -9.27 8.56 3.38
N THR A 39 -8.47 9.62 3.23
CA THR A 39 -7.15 9.54 2.57
C THR A 39 -6.14 9.11 3.62
N GLY A 40 -5.39 8.04 3.32
CA GLY A 40 -4.36 7.52 4.20
C GLY A 40 -3.05 8.30 4.12
N ALA A 41 -2.06 7.86 4.90
CA ALA A 41 -0.76 8.52 4.98
C ALA A 41 0.18 8.12 3.84
N PHE A 42 -0.09 7.03 3.12
CA PHE A 42 0.78 6.55 2.04
C PHE A 42 0.72 7.49 0.82
N SER A 43 1.88 7.98 0.38
CA SER A 43 2.01 8.83 -0.79
C SER A 43 3.42 8.71 -1.37
N GLU A 44 3.63 7.78 -2.29
CA GLU A 44 4.96 7.45 -2.82
C GLU A 44 4.97 7.41 -4.36
N PRO A 45 6.13 7.59 -5.01
CA PRO A 45 6.26 7.41 -6.45
C PRO A 45 5.96 5.97 -6.88
N GLY A 46 5.33 5.80 -8.04
CA GLY A 46 5.08 4.49 -8.62
C GLY A 46 4.06 4.51 -9.75
N ASP A 47 4.30 3.68 -10.76
CA ASP A 47 3.43 3.46 -11.93
C ASP A 47 2.60 2.18 -11.78
N ASN A 48 3.07 1.23 -10.97
CA ASN A 48 2.36 0.01 -10.59
C ASN A 48 2.47 -0.24 -9.08
N VAL A 49 1.42 -0.79 -8.50
CA VAL A 49 1.33 -1.11 -7.08
C VAL A 49 0.77 -2.51 -6.87
N SER A 50 1.39 -3.24 -5.93
CA SER A 50 0.79 -4.41 -5.28
C SER A 50 0.87 -4.25 -3.76
N VAL A 51 0.03 -4.99 -3.03
CA VAL A 51 0.00 -4.94 -1.56
C VAL A 51 -0.30 -6.30 -0.96
N THR A 52 0.30 -6.57 0.20
CA THR A 52 -0.11 -7.64 1.11
C THR A 52 -0.13 -7.12 2.55
N SER A 53 -0.87 -7.80 3.43
CA SER A 53 -0.84 -7.52 4.87
C SER A 53 -1.07 -8.76 5.70
N TRP A 54 -0.54 -8.76 6.92
CA TRP A 54 -0.78 -9.80 7.92
C TRP A 54 -0.97 -9.20 9.31
N LEU A 55 -1.50 -10.01 10.23
CA LEU A 55 -1.69 -9.62 11.63
C LEU A 55 -0.65 -10.32 12.52
N VAL A 56 -0.11 -9.56 13.47
CA VAL A 56 0.60 -10.09 14.65
C VAL A 56 -0.21 -9.66 15.87
N GLY A 57 -0.99 -10.58 16.45
CA GLY A 57 -2.04 -10.22 17.40
C GLY A 57 -3.08 -9.32 16.75
N SER A 58 -3.35 -8.15 17.33
CA SER A 58 -4.23 -7.13 16.75
C SER A 58 -3.49 -6.10 15.87
N ALA A 59 -2.16 -6.16 15.80
CA ALA A 59 -1.37 -5.21 15.03
C ALA A 59 -1.30 -5.65 13.56
N VAL A 60 -1.61 -4.73 12.65
CA VAL A 60 -1.48 -4.95 11.20
C VAL A 60 -0.09 -4.56 10.72
N HIS A 61 0.47 -5.41 9.88
CA HIS A 61 1.67 -5.14 9.11
C HIS A 61 1.29 -5.12 7.63
N ILE A 62 1.67 -4.06 6.91
CA ILE A 62 1.36 -3.89 5.49
C ILE A 62 2.67 -3.77 4.71
N ARG A 63 2.74 -4.42 3.55
CA ARG A 63 3.82 -4.26 2.59
C ARG A 63 3.23 -3.84 1.25
N VAL A 64 3.63 -2.66 0.79
CA VAL A 64 3.27 -2.11 -0.51
C VAL A 64 4.49 -2.15 -1.39
N TYR A 65 4.38 -2.75 -2.57
CA TYR A 65 5.44 -2.78 -3.57
C TYR A 65 5.11 -1.78 -4.67
N ALA A 66 5.85 -0.67 -4.69
CA ALA A 66 5.71 0.42 -5.64
C ALA A 66 6.75 0.28 -6.75
N THR A 67 6.31 0.15 -7.99
CA THR A 67 7.19 -0.09 -9.14
C THR A 67 7.17 1.11 -10.09
N SER A 68 8.36 1.60 -10.45
CA SER A 68 8.57 2.57 -11.53
C SER A 68 9.66 2.08 -12.46
N GLY A 69 9.33 1.94 -13.76
CA GLY A 69 10.19 1.25 -14.71
C GLY A 69 10.47 -0.19 -14.27
N SER A 70 11.74 -0.56 -14.15
CA SER A 70 12.18 -1.88 -13.66
C SER A 70 12.51 -1.92 -12.17
N ASN A 71 12.31 -0.82 -11.44
CA ASN A 71 12.70 -0.72 -10.03
C ASN A 71 11.47 -0.84 -9.14
N THR A 72 11.50 -1.82 -8.24
CA THR A 72 10.46 -2.02 -7.21
C THR A 72 10.99 -1.58 -5.86
N THR A 73 10.28 -0.68 -5.19
CA THR A 73 10.54 -0.27 -3.80
C THR A 73 9.46 -0.85 -2.89
N GLU A 74 9.86 -1.54 -1.83
CA GLU A 74 8.96 -1.94 -0.76
C GLU A 74 8.78 -0.82 0.26
N TRP A 75 7.54 -0.64 0.68
CA TRP A 75 7.14 0.24 1.77
C TRP A 75 6.43 -0.55 2.86
N CYS A 76 6.85 -0.31 4.10
CA CYS A 76 6.45 -1.06 5.27
C CYS A 76 5.64 -0.19 6.22
N TRP A 77 4.43 -0.63 6.55
CA TRP A 77 3.69 -0.14 7.71
C TRP A 77 3.78 -1.18 8.82
N ASP A 78 4.31 -0.76 9.98
CA ASP A 78 4.45 -1.60 11.18
C ASP A 78 3.90 -0.91 12.45
N GLY A 79 2.98 0.05 12.28
CA GLY A 79 2.15 0.60 13.37
C GLY A 79 2.16 2.11 13.55
N ASN A 80 3.16 2.84 13.04
CA ASN A 80 3.28 4.30 13.28
C ASN A 80 3.53 5.13 12.01
N SER A 81 4.41 4.66 11.12
CA SER A 81 4.80 5.39 9.92
C SER A 81 5.22 4.43 8.82
N TRP A 82 5.10 4.87 7.57
CA TRP A 82 5.67 4.17 6.42
C TRP A 82 7.19 4.30 6.43
N THR A 83 7.87 3.18 6.23
CA THR A 83 9.33 3.13 6.11
C THR A 83 9.73 2.36 4.85
N LYS A 84 10.90 2.68 4.30
CA LYS A 84 11.44 1.92 3.17
C LYS A 84 11.87 0.53 3.65
N GLY A 85 11.38 -0.50 2.97
CA GLY A 85 11.67 -1.90 3.26
C GLY A 85 13.03 -2.38 2.76
N GLY A 86 13.35 -3.61 3.13
CA GLY A 86 14.61 -4.28 2.76
C GLY A 86 14.52 -5.10 1.47
N TYR A 87 13.32 -5.21 0.87
CA TYR A 87 13.14 -5.94 -0.39
C TYR A 87 14.07 -5.44 -1.50
N THR A 88 14.66 -6.39 -2.21
CA THR A 88 15.35 -6.19 -3.47
C THR A 88 14.83 -7.21 -4.48
N GLN A 89 14.69 -6.79 -5.73
CA GLN A 89 14.48 -7.73 -6.82
C GLN A 89 15.83 -8.38 -7.12
N THR A 90 15.97 -9.68 -6.89
CA THR A 90 17.16 -10.42 -7.32
C THR A 90 17.17 -10.50 -8.83
N THR A 91 18.25 -10.04 -9.45
CA THR A 91 18.55 -10.19 -10.89
C THR A 91 18.78 -11.65 -11.26
#